data_AF-A0A1I6YXC0-F1
#
_entry.id   AF-A0A1I6YXC0-F1
#
_cell.length_a   1.000
_cell.length_b   1.000
_cell.length_c   1.000
_cell.angle_alpha   90.00
_cell.angle_beta   90.00
_cell.angle_gamma   90.00
#
_symmetry.space_group_name_H-M   'P 1'
#
loop_
_entity.id
_entity.type
_entity.pdbx_description
1 polymer ?
#
loop_
_entity_poly.entity_id
_entity_poly.type
_entity_poly.pdbx_seq_one_letter_code
_entity_poly.pdbx_strand_id
1 'polypeptide(L)'
;MRKGEVWLVDFAPKIGQEIDKKRPAIIVNHDSMGVLQLKVVVPITDAGKVLKDWHIELSPNSGNGLSKLSAADCFQVKSISKERFVKKMGILSENEMNLVKLGLMKVLDLL
;
A
#
# COMPACT_ATOMS: atom_id res chain seq x y z
N MET A 1 -6.85 -10.30 6.42
CA MET A 1 -6.98 -9.02 5.71
C MET A 1 -7.24 -7.90 6.72
N ARG A 2 -6.16 -7.48 7.37
CA ARG A 2 -6.14 -6.49 8.44
C ARG A 2 -5.24 -5.32 8.06
N LYS A 3 -5.45 -4.17 8.70
CA LYS A 3 -4.62 -2.98 8.57
C LYS A 3 -3.14 -3.33 8.78
N GLY A 4 -2.28 -2.77 7.93
CA GLY A 4 -0.84 -2.95 7.95
C GLY A 4 -0.31 -4.22 7.29
N GLU A 5 -1.18 -5.18 6.94
CA GLU A 5 -0.73 -6.33 6.15
C GLU A 5 -0.30 -5.90 4.75
N VAL A 6 0.84 -6.43 4.31
CA VAL A 6 1.35 -6.30 2.94
C VAL A 6 0.87 -7.50 2.13
N TRP A 7 0.26 -7.24 0.99
CA TRP A 7 -0.32 -8.25 0.11
C TRP A 7 0.10 -8.04 -1.33
N LEU A 8 0.35 -9.11 -2.06
CA LEU A 8 0.40 -9.07 -3.52
C LEU A 8 -1.03 -8.93 -4.06
N VAL A 9 -1.27 -7.88 -4.85
CA VAL A 9 -2.57 -7.51 -5.40
C VAL A 9 -2.48 -7.39 -6.91
N ASP A 10 -3.50 -7.85 -7.62
CA ASP A 10 -3.65 -7.64 -9.06
C ASP A 10 -4.41 -6.34 -9.38
N PHE A 11 -3.67 -5.32 -9.81
CA PHE A 11 -4.21 -4.02 -10.18
C PHE A 11 -4.64 -3.93 -11.65
N ALA A 12 -4.42 -4.97 -12.46
CA ALA A 12 -4.79 -4.93 -13.87
C ALA A 12 -6.32 -5.10 -14.07
N PRO A 13 -6.87 -4.54 -15.17
CA PRO A 13 -6.25 -3.56 -16.06
C PRO A 13 -6.22 -2.16 -15.44
N LYS A 14 -5.27 -1.34 -15.85
CA LYS A 14 -5.22 0.08 -15.47
C LYS A 14 -5.90 1.01 -16.49
N ILE A 15 -6.24 2.21 -16.04
CA ILE A 15 -6.56 3.36 -16.89
C ILE A 15 -5.50 4.44 -16.65
N GLY A 16 -4.94 5.01 -17.72
CA GLY A 16 -3.96 6.09 -17.64
C GLY A 16 -2.71 5.77 -16.80
N GLN A 17 -2.51 6.58 -15.74
CA GLN A 17 -1.34 6.51 -14.85
C GLN A 17 -1.58 5.69 -13.58
N GLU A 18 -2.74 5.03 -13.47
CA GLU A 18 -2.99 4.14 -12.35
C GLU A 18 -1.95 3.01 -12.30
N ILE A 19 -1.68 2.55 -11.09
CA ILE A 19 -0.85 1.38 -10.83
C ILE A 19 -1.47 0.16 -11.51
N ASP A 20 -0.60 -0.70 -12.00
CA ASP A 20 -0.94 -1.84 -12.85
C ASP A 20 -0.12 -3.06 -12.49
N LYS A 21 -0.53 -4.22 -13.03
CA LYS A 21 0.07 -5.54 -12.82
C LYS A 21 -0.10 -6.00 -11.37
N LYS A 22 0.47 -7.17 -11.08
CA LYS A 22 0.55 -7.70 -9.72
C LYS A 22 1.63 -6.95 -8.94
N ARG A 23 1.25 -6.21 -7.92
CA ARG A 23 2.18 -5.44 -7.07
C ARG A 23 1.84 -5.58 -5.60
N PRO A 24 2.83 -5.44 -4.69
CA PRO A 24 2.56 -5.39 -3.28
C PRO A 24 1.71 -4.15 -2.94
N ALA A 25 0.88 -4.25 -1.91
CA ALA A 25 0.05 -3.16 -1.41
C ALA A 25 -0.22 -3.34 0.09
N ILE A 26 -0.41 -2.24 0.80
CA ILE A 26 -0.65 -2.19 2.24
C ILE A 26 -2.14 -1.97 2.46
N ILE A 27 -2.79 -2.77 3.29
CA ILE A 27 -4.16 -2.48 3.73
C ILE A 27 -4.13 -1.33 4.74
N VAL A 28 -4.86 -0.25 4.50
CA VAL A 28 -4.81 0.96 5.34
C VAL A 28 -6.10 1.31 6.07
N ASN A 29 -7.25 0.78 5.64
CA ASN A 29 -8.51 1.00 6.36
C ASN A 29 -8.53 0.29 7.72
N HIS A 30 -9.28 0.86 8.66
CA HIS A 30 -9.49 0.28 9.99
C HIS A 30 -10.16 -1.10 9.91
N ASP A 31 -9.82 -2.01 10.83
CA ASP A 31 -10.27 -3.40 10.83
C ASP A 31 -11.78 -3.54 11.08
N SER A 32 -12.39 -2.58 11.77
CA SER A 32 -13.84 -2.54 12.01
C SER A 32 -14.65 -2.13 10.77
N MET A 33 -14.02 -1.56 9.75
CA MET A 33 -14.69 -1.21 8.48
C MET A 33 -14.89 -2.48 7.65
N GLY A 34 -16.13 -2.84 7.26
CA GLY A 34 -16.26 -4.05 6.45
C GLY A 34 -17.63 -4.68 6.18
N VAL A 35 -18.68 -3.91 5.93
CA VAL A 35 -19.91 -4.52 5.35
C VAL A 35 -19.65 -5.01 3.91
N LEU A 36 -18.79 -4.30 3.18
CA LEU A 36 -18.43 -4.63 1.79
C LEU A 36 -17.18 -5.53 1.72
N GLN A 37 -17.09 -6.38 0.69
CA GLN A 37 -15.90 -7.18 0.38
C GLN A 37 -14.79 -6.35 -0.28
N LEU A 38 -14.51 -5.17 0.28
CA LEU A 38 -13.49 -4.23 -0.18
C LEU A 38 -12.41 -4.02 0.88
N LYS A 39 -11.25 -3.54 0.44
CA LYS A 39 -10.19 -2.98 1.29
C LYS A 39 -9.62 -1.72 0.65
N VAL A 40 -9.32 -0.71 1.48
CA VAL A 40 -8.56 0.46 1.04
C VAL A 40 -7.08 0.11 1.15
N VAL A 41 -6.35 0.30 0.06
CA VAL A 41 -4.94 -0.05 -0.02
C VAL A 41 -4.08 1.10 -0.50
N VAL A 42 -2.82 1.11 -0.06
CA VAL A 42 -1.74 1.92 -0.65
C VAL A 42 -0.82 0.97 -1.44
N PRO A 43 -0.69 1.14 -2.76
CA PRO A 43 0.22 0.35 -3.58
C PRO A 43 1.68 0.59 -3.21
N ILE A 44 2.52 -0.44 -3.39
CA ILE A 44 3.97 -0.36 -3.25
C ILE A 44 4.61 -0.44 -4.64
N THR A 45 5.52 0.50 -4.92
CA THR A 45 6.35 0.55 -6.12
C THR A 45 7.83 0.43 -5.75
N ASP A 46 8.70 0.33 -6.75
CA ASP A 46 10.14 0.42 -6.55
C ASP A 46 10.50 1.85 -6.12
N ALA A 47 11.43 2.02 -5.16
CA ALA A 47 11.78 3.35 -4.65
C ALA A 47 12.43 4.28 -5.70
N GLY A 48 12.81 3.77 -6.87
CA GLY A 48 13.39 4.56 -7.95
C GLY A 48 14.64 5.35 -7.51
N LYS A 49 15.07 6.32 -8.31
CA LYS A 49 16.16 7.25 -7.94
C LYS A 49 15.68 8.54 -7.31
N VAL A 50 14.40 8.90 -7.50
CA VAL A 50 13.82 10.17 -7.03
C VAL A 50 12.45 9.88 -6.45
N LEU A 51 12.39 9.76 -5.12
CA LEU A 51 11.14 9.74 -4.38
C LEU A 51 10.49 11.11 -4.45
N LYS A 52 9.16 11.11 -4.60
CA LYS A 52 8.33 12.32 -4.46
C LYS A 52 7.83 12.42 -3.03
N ASP A 53 7.40 13.60 -2.66
CA ASP A 53 6.87 13.97 -1.34
C ASP A 53 5.75 13.09 -0.76
N TRP A 54 5.04 12.34 -1.59
CA TRP A 54 3.98 11.40 -1.20
C TRP A 54 4.42 9.93 -1.17
N HIS A 55 5.68 9.65 -1.53
CA HIS A 55 6.27 8.33 -1.44
C HIS A 55 6.87 8.14 -0.05
N ILE A 56 6.52 7.02 0.59
CA ILE A 56 7.12 6.61 1.85
C ILE A 56 8.08 5.46 1.58
N GLU A 57 9.36 5.66 1.83
CA GLU A 57 10.37 4.63 1.65
C GLU A 57 10.15 3.46 2.61
N LEU A 58 10.27 2.25 2.10
CA LEU A 58 10.15 1.00 2.84
C LEU A 58 11.37 0.13 2.55
N SER A 59 12.23 0.01 3.55
CA SER A 59 13.38 -0.91 3.51
C SER A 59 12.91 -2.35 3.71
N PRO A 60 13.44 -3.31 2.94
CA PRO A 60 13.07 -4.72 3.12
C PRO A 60 13.51 -5.22 4.50
N ASN A 61 12.62 -5.95 5.17
CA ASN A 61 12.92 -6.59 6.44
C ASN A 61 12.18 -7.94 6.56
N SER A 62 12.46 -8.68 7.62
CA SER A 62 11.87 -10.01 7.85
C SER A 62 10.36 -9.99 8.09
N GLY A 63 9.78 -8.84 8.44
CA GLY A 63 8.35 -8.68 8.74
C GLY A 63 7.51 -8.24 7.55
N ASN A 64 8.00 -7.29 6.75
CA ASN A 64 7.20 -6.65 5.69
C ASN A 64 7.13 -7.46 4.38
N GLY A 65 7.99 -8.48 4.22
CA GLY A 65 7.95 -9.40 3.08
C GLY A 65 8.41 -8.78 1.75
N LEU A 66 9.05 -7.60 1.80
CA LEU A 66 9.65 -6.96 0.65
C LEU A 66 11.06 -7.53 0.40
N SER A 67 11.44 -7.68 -0.87
CA SER A 67 12.74 -8.23 -1.26
C SER A 67 13.78 -7.17 -1.65
N LYS A 68 13.36 -5.91 -1.75
CA LYS A 68 14.19 -4.79 -2.19
C LYS A 68 13.64 -3.47 -1.64
N LEU A 69 14.47 -2.43 -1.69
CA LEU A 69 14.07 -1.07 -1.36
C LEU A 69 12.87 -0.66 -2.22
N SER A 70 11.79 -0.28 -1.56
CA SER A 70 10.49 0.00 -2.17
C SER A 70 9.92 1.30 -1.62
N ALA A 71 8.82 1.78 -2.19
CA ALA A 71 8.10 2.93 -1.69
C ALA A 71 6.59 2.69 -1.73
N ALA A 72 5.90 3.05 -0.64
CA ALA A 72 4.44 3.15 -0.64
C ALA A 72 4.03 4.44 -1.36
N ASP A 73 3.28 4.31 -2.45
CA ASP A 73 2.78 5.42 -3.26
C ASP A 73 1.42 5.88 -2.71
N CYS A 74 1.45 6.79 -1.73
CA CYS A 74 0.24 7.22 -1.03
C CYS A 74 -0.74 7.96 -1.94
N PHE A 75 -0.28 8.56 -3.04
CA PHE A 75 -1.14 9.27 -3.99
C PHE A 75 -2.02 8.32 -4.82
N GLN A 76 -1.65 7.05 -4.90
CA GLN A 76 -2.42 6.01 -5.58
C GLN A 76 -3.30 5.17 -4.64
N VAL A 77 -3.60 5.68 -3.44
CA VAL A 77 -4.54 5.06 -2.50
C VAL A 77 -5.89 4.81 -3.16
N LYS A 78 -6.43 3.59 -3.04
CA LYS A 78 -7.73 3.24 -3.62
C LYS A 78 -8.42 2.10 -2.88
N SER A 79 -9.75 2.05 -2.99
CA SER A 79 -10.55 0.91 -2.54
C SER A 79 -10.60 -0.17 -3.62
N ILE A 80 -10.33 -1.42 -3.28
CA ILE A 80 -10.30 -2.56 -4.21
C ILE A 80 -11.06 -3.77 -3.68
N SER A 81 -11.56 -4.60 -4.60
CA SER A 81 -12.18 -5.88 -4.28
C SER A 81 -11.18 -6.84 -3.63
N LYS A 82 -11.63 -7.60 -2.62
CA LYS A 82 -10.83 -8.67 -2.01
C LYS A 82 -10.44 -9.75 -3.01
N GLU A 83 -11.18 -9.91 -4.11
CA GLU A 83 -10.87 -10.86 -5.19
C GLU A 83 -9.55 -10.53 -5.91
N ARG A 84 -9.08 -9.28 -5.82
CA ARG A 84 -7.79 -8.87 -6.40
C ARG A 84 -6.58 -9.30 -5.57
N PHE A 85 -6.79 -9.78 -4.34
CA PHE A 85 -5.69 -10.17 -3.46
C PHE A 85 -5.20 -11.57 -3.79
N VAL A 86 -3.91 -11.69 -4.08
CA VAL A 86 -3.29 -12.94 -4.53
C VAL A 86 -2.67 -13.70 -3.36
N LYS A 87 -1.83 -13.03 -2.56
CA LYS A 87 -1.18 -13.65 -1.39
C LYS A 87 -0.74 -12.61 -0.36
N LYS A 88 -0.81 -12.97 0.93
CA LYS A 88 -0.19 -12.19 2.00
C LYS A 88 1.33 -12.34 1.88
N MET A 89 2.04 -11.22 1.99
CA MET A 89 3.50 -11.17 1.92
C MET A 89 4.13 -10.90 3.29
N GLY A 90 3.51 -10.04 4.09
CA GLY A 90 4.05 -9.63 5.37
C GLY A 90 3.15 -8.66 6.12
N ILE A 91 3.73 -7.92 7.04
CA ILE A 91 3.10 -6.87 7.83
C ILE A 91 4.11 -5.74 8.07
N LEU A 92 3.66 -4.50 7.92
CA LEU A 92 4.47 -3.34 8.30
C LEU A 92 4.56 -3.23 9.83
N SER A 93 5.72 -2.80 10.32
CA SER A 93 5.89 -2.34 11.70
C SER A 93 5.04 -1.11 11.99
N GLU A 94 4.85 -0.80 13.27
CA GLU A 94 4.10 0.38 13.69
C GLU A 94 4.73 1.68 13.16
N ASN A 95 6.06 1.77 13.17
CA ASN A 95 6.79 2.94 12.65
C ASN A 95 6.57 3.11 11.14
N GLU A 96 6.70 2.04 10.35
CA GLU A 96 6.40 2.07 8.91
C GLU A 96 4.95 2.50 8.67
N MET A 97 4.00 1.97 9.45
CA MET A 97 2.58 2.33 9.35
C MET A 97 2.31 3.80 9.71
N ASN A 98 3.01 4.36 10.68
CA ASN A 98 2.88 5.76 11.05
C ASN A 98 3.38 6.68 9.94
N LEU A 99 4.48 6.33 9.26
CA LEU A 99 4.96 7.06 8.09
C LEU A 99 3.97 7.00 6.92
N VAL A 100 3.39 5.82 6.64
CA VAL A 100 2.33 5.66 5.63
C VAL A 100 1.10 6.51 5.98
N LYS A 101 0.71 6.57 7.26
CA LYS A 101 -0.39 7.43 7.72
C LYS A 101 -0.10 8.91 7.46
N LEU A 102 1.11 9.39 7.76
CA LEU A 102 1.51 10.77 7.47
C LEU A 102 1.49 11.06 5.96
N GLY A 103 1.98 10.13 5.14
CA GLY A 103 1.91 10.23 3.68
C GLY A 103 0.47 10.36 3.17
N LEU A 104 -0.45 9.54 3.70
CA LEU A 104 -1.87 9.63 3.41
C LEU A 104 -2.49 10.95 3.85
N MET A 105 -2.17 11.43 5.05
CA MET A 105 -2.66 12.74 5.53
C MET A 105 -2.19 13.88 4.63
N LYS A 106 -0.93 13.84 4.16
CA LYS A 106 -0.37 14.84 3.25
C LYS A 106 -1.09 14.87 1.89
N VAL A 107 -1.35 13.71 1.28
CA VAL A 107 -2.02 13.68 -0.05
C VAL A 107 -3.51 13.99 0.01
N LEU A 108 -4.13 13.84 1.17
CA LEU A 108 -5.56 14.11 1.39
C LEU A 108 -5.83 15.47 2.05
N ASP A 109 -4.81 16.29 2.30
CA ASP A 109 -4.92 17.58 2.99
C ASP A 109 -5.55 17.48 4.40
N LEU A 110 -5.03 16.52 5.20
CA LEU A 110 -5.52 16.21 6.55
C LEU A 110 -4.46 16.47 7.64
N LEU A 111 -3.45 17.30 7.34
CA LEU A 111 -2.38 17.65 8.29
C LEU A 111 -2.80 18.76 9.25
#